data_AF-A0A2G1X007-F1
#
_entry.id   AF-A0A2G1X007-F1
#
_cell.length_a   1.000
_cell.length_b   1.000
_cell.length_c   1.000
_cell.angle_alpha   90.00
_cell.angle_beta   90.00
_cell.angle_gamma   90.00
#
_symmetry.space_group_name_H-M   'P 1'
#
loop_
_entity.id
_entity.type
_entity.pdbx_description
1 polymer ?
#
loop_
_entity_poly.entity_id
_entity_poly.type
_entity_poly.pdbx_seq_one_letter_code
_entity_poly.pdbx_strand_id
1 'polypeptide(L)'
;MRRSLLPRLVLALLVLSSTGVVAVTADDPAIQLSSVTVTPDDPTTGEQVTIDATISNLENSDTLVDVTDLYVRSLGTTKEFDRIENICRVER
;
A
#
# COMPACT_ATOMS: atom_id res chain seq x y z
N MET A 1 -39.73 -26.37 -7.45
CA MET A 1 -39.13 -25.24 -8.19
C MET A 1 -37.71 -25.01 -7.66
N ARG A 2 -36.69 -25.42 -8.43
CA ARG A 2 -35.28 -25.27 -8.06
C ARG A 2 -34.93 -23.78 -8.14
N ARG A 3 -34.86 -23.10 -6.99
CA ARG A 3 -34.46 -21.69 -6.93
C ARG A 3 -32.98 -21.61 -7.26
N SER A 4 -32.68 -21.13 -8.46
CA SER A 4 -31.34 -20.87 -8.97
C SER A 4 -30.60 -19.91 -8.03
N LEU A 5 -29.53 -20.38 -7.40
CA LEU A 5 -28.61 -19.60 -6.55
C LEU A 5 -27.53 -18.88 -7.37
N LEU A 6 -27.54 -19.05 -8.70
CA LEU A 6 -26.54 -18.53 -9.63
C LEU A 6 -26.43 -16.98 -9.67
N PRO A 7 -27.49 -16.17 -9.50
CA PRO A 7 -27.33 -14.73 -9.65
C PRO A 7 -26.64 -14.07 -8.44
N ARG A 8 -26.54 -14.77 -7.30
CA ARG A 8 -25.85 -14.26 -6.10
C ARG A 8 -24.35 -14.50 -6.15
N LEU A 9 -23.89 -15.51 -6.88
CA LEU A 9 -22.45 -15.81 -7.02
C LEU A 9 -21.74 -14.78 -7.92
N VAL A 10 -22.43 -14.25 -8.92
CA VAL A 10 -21.87 -13.27 -9.89
C VAL A 10 -21.67 -11.89 -9.24
N LEU A 11 -22.52 -11.50 -8.29
CA LEU A 11 -22.40 -10.20 -7.61
C LEU A 11 -21.28 -10.20 -6.54
N ALA A 12 -20.94 -11.35 -5.99
CA ALA A 12 -19.85 -11.48 -5.01
C ALA A 12 -18.46 -11.41 -5.66
N LEU A 13 -18.33 -11.76 -6.95
CA LEU A 13 -17.05 -11.69 -7.68
C LEU A 13 -16.72 -10.27 -8.19
N LEU A 14 -17.64 -9.32 -8.11
CA LEU A 14 -17.45 -7.96 -8.64
C LEU A 14 -16.99 -6.95 -7.58
N VAL A 15 -16.61 -7.42 -6.39
CA VAL A 15 -15.83 -6.62 -5.44
C VAL A 15 -14.37 -6.86 -5.74
N LEU A 16 -13.95 -6.50 -6.96
CA LEU A 16 -12.55 -6.31 -7.28
C LEU A 16 -12.08 -5.18 -6.35
N SER A 17 -11.32 -5.56 -5.34
CA SER A 17 -10.59 -4.70 -4.44
C SER A 17 -9.64 -3.83 -5.25
N SER A 18 -10.13 -2.71 -5.77
CA SER A 18 -9.27 -1.60 -6.17
C SER A 18 -8.66 -1.05 -4.89
N THR A 19 -7.52 -1.58 -4.48
CA THR A 19 -6.59 -0.96 -3.55
C THR A 19 -6.01 0.27 -4.25
N GLY A 20 -6.86 1.26 -4.48
CA GLY A 20 -6.47 2.54 -5.04
C GLY A 20 -5.58 3.23 -4.04
N VAL A 21 -4.27 3.25 -4.32
CA VAL A 21 -3.35 4.19 -3.69
C VAL A 21 -3.89 5.58 -4.00
N VAL A 22 -4.35 6.31 -2.97
CA VAL A 22 -4.75 7.70 -3.11
C VAL A 22 -3.47 8.51 -3.24
N ALA A 23 -3.05 8.79 -4.47
CA ALA A 23 -1.95 9.71 -4.74
C ALA A 23 -2.41 11.14 -4.41
N VAL A 24 -1.81 11.74 -3.38
CA VAL A 24 -1.93 13.17 -3.11
C VAL A 24 -0.80 13.86 -3.87
N THR A 25 -1.13 14.67 -4.87
CA THR A 25 -0.13 15.38 -5.69
C THR A 25 -0.02 16.83 -5.22
N ALA A 26 1.20 17.27 -4.89
CA ALA A 26 1.54 18.68 -4.76
C ALA A 26 1.78 19.27 -6.16
N ASP A 27 1.64 20.60 -6.31
CA ASP A 27 1.83 21.30 -7.59
C ASP A 27 3.31 21.26 -8.07
N ASP A 28 4.25 21.05 -7.15
CA ASP A 28 5.66 20.77 -7.39
C ASP A 28 6.23 19.89 -6.26
N PRO A 29 6.09 18.55 -6.33
CA PRO A 29 6.51 17.68 -5.23
C PRO A 29 8.03 17.58 -5.18
N ALA A 30 8.63 17.79 -4.01
CA ALA A 30 10.07 17.55 -3.81
C ALA A 30 10.40 16.04 -3.71
N ILE A 31 9.46 15.23 -3.24
CA ILE A 31 9.61 13.78 -3.05
C ILE A 31 8.48 13.05 -3.79
N GLN A 32 8.81 11.95 -4.46
CA GLN A 32 7.83 11.13 -5.18
C GLN A 32 7.84 9.68 -4.69
N LEU A 33 6.64 9.13 -4.42
CA LEU A 33 6.41 7.70 -4.24
C LEU A 33 5.82 7.13 -5.54
N SER A 34 6.38 6.03 -6.02
CA SER A 34 5.99 5.40 -7.29
C SER A 34 6.11 3.88 -7.22
N SER A 35 5.54 3.19 -8.22
CA SER A 35 5.68 1.75 -8.43
C SER A 35 5.32 0.89 -7.20
N VAL A 36 4.28 1.29 -6.46
CA VAL A 36 3.83 0.52 -5.29
C VAL A 36 3.13 -0.74 -5.79
N THR A 37 3.74 -1.89 -5.56
CA THR A 37 3.18 -3.21 -5.87
C THR A 37 3.16 -4.08 -4.63
N VAL A 38 2.07 -4.81 -4.46
CA VAL A 38 1.90 -5.76 -3.36
C VAL A 38 1.71 -7.14 -3.98
N THR A 39 2.35 -8.18 -3.44
CA THR A 39 2.24 -9.54 -3.96
C THR A 39 2.24 -10.56 -2.82
N PRO A 40 1.37 -11.58 -2.86
CA PRO A 40 0.28 -11.78 -3.84
C PRO A 40 -0.89 -10.81 -3.61
N ASP A 41 -1.72 -10.62 -4.64
CA ASP A 41 -2.90 -9.74 -4.56
C ASP A 41 -3.99 -10.26 -3.60
N ASP A 42 -4.04 -11.58 -3.39
CA ASP A 42 -5.00 -12.25 -2.51
C ASP A 42 -4.27 -13.26 -1.60
N PRO A 43 -3.54 -12.77 -0.56
CA PRO A 43 -2.77 -13.62 0.33
C PRO A 43 -3.68 -14.43 1.26
N THR A 44 -3.34 -15.69 1.46
CA THR A 44 -4.00 -16.53 2.46
C THR A 44 -3.42 -16.31 3.86
N THR A 45 -4.13 -16.78 4.89
CA THR A 45 -3.66 -16.62 6.28
C THR A 45 -2.31 -17.31 6.50
N GLY A 46 -1.32 -16.55 6.97
CA GLY A 46 0.03 -17.04 7.21
C GLY A 46 0.95 -17.00 5.99
N GLU A 47 0.45 -16.53 4.84
CA GLU A 47 1.25 -16.33 3.64
C GLU A 47 2.08 -15.04 3.73
N GLN A 48 3.29 -15.07 3.16
CA GLN A 48 4.15 -13.89 3.07
C GLN A 48 3.60 -12.93 2.01
N VAL A 49 3.56 -11.64 2.37
CA VAL A 49 3.26 -10.55 1.46
C VAL A 49 4.52 -9.72 1.26
N THR A 50 4.85 -9.42 0.01
CA THR A 50 5.94 -8.53 -0.39
C THR A 50 5.36 -7.22 -0.90
N ILE A 51 5.95 -6.10 -0.48
CA ILE A 51 5.62 -4.76 -0.95
C ILE A 51 6.89 -4.17 -1.56
N ASP A 52 6.81 -3.82 -2.83
CA ASP A 52 7.87 -3.09 -3.53
C ASP A 52 7.37 -1.67 -3.81
N ALA A 53 8.20 -0.67 -3.56
CA ALA A 53 7.90 0.72 -3.80
C ALA A 53 9.18 1.52 -4.04
N THR A 54 9.09 2.55 -4.88
CA THR A 54 10.20 3.44 -5.20
C THR A 54 9.94 4.83 -4.62
N ILE A 55 10.85 5.30 -3.77
CA ILE A 55 10.87 6.66 -3.25
C ILE A 55 12.01 7.42 -3.92
N SER A 56 11.70 8.55 -4.56
CA SER A 56 12.66 9.38 -5.29
C SER A 56 12.74 10.79 -4.70
N ASN A 57 13.97 11.25 -4.46
CA ASN A 57 14.26 12.65 -4.17
C ASN A 57 14.37 13.40 -5.51
N LEU A 58 13.48 14.36 -5.76
CA LEU A 58 13.39 15.07 -7.04
C LEU A 58 14.33 16.30 -7.06
N GLU A 59 14.58 16.84 -8.26
CA GLU A 59 15.58 17.90 -8.48
C GLU A 59 15.28 19.19 -7.73
N ASN A 60 14.01 19.47 -7.44
CA ASN A 60 13.53 20.62 -6.68
C ASN A 60 13.60 20.42 -5.15
N SER A 61 14.16 19.29 -4.68
CA SER A 61 14.34 19.03 -3.26
C SER A 61 15.65 19.62 -2.74
N ASP A 62 15.53 20.58 -1.83
CA ASP A 62 16.67 21.17 -1.11
C ASP A 62 17.11 20.32 0.10
N THR A 63 16.56 19.11 0.27
CA THR A 63 16.72 18.29 1.48
C THR A 63 17.01 16.82 1.16
N LEU A 64 17.57 16.11 2.14
CA LEU A 64 17.72 14.67 2.10
C LEU A 64 16.39 13.99 2.47
N VAL A 65 16.09 12.88 1.80
CA VAL A 65 14.94 12.03 2.14
C VAL A 65 15.37 11.00 3.17
N ASP A 66 14.79 11.07 4.36
CA ASP A 66 14.93 10.05 5.38
C ASP A 66 13.64 9.22 5.47
N VAL A 67 13.75 7.91 5.26
CA VAL A 67 12.65 6.97 5.50
C VAL A 67 12.71 6.54 6.96
N THR A 68 11.78 7.07 7.76
CA THR A 68 11.78 6.86 9.21
C THR A 68 10.99 5.63 9.62
N ASP A 69 9.81 5.42 9.03
CA ASP A 69 8.84 4.44 9.51
C ASP A 69 8.16 3.71 8.35
N LEU A 70 7.89 2.42 8.56
CA LEU A 70 6.99 1.60 7.75
C LEU A 70 6.00 0.92 8.67
N TYR A 71 4.71 1.16 8.47
CA TYR A 71 3.65 0.62 9.32
C TYR A 71 2.56 -0.05 8.49
N VAL A 72 1.95 -1.07 9.10
CA VAL A 72 0.81 -1.79 8.54
C VAL A 72 -0.43 -1.40 9.34
N ARG A 73 -1.46 -0.88 8.67
CA ARG A 73 -2.70 -0.42 9.31
C ARG A 73 -3.95 -0.96 8.63
N SER A 74 -5.05 -1.00 9.37
CA SER A 74 -6.35 -1.32 8.78
C SER A 74 -6.86 -0.15 7.93
N LEU A 75 -7.29 -0.46 6.70
CA LEU A 75 -7.79 0.51 5.73
C LEU A 75 -8.91 1.37 6.31
N GLY A 76 -8.84 2.68 6.09
CA GLY A 76 -9.85 3.64 6.56
C GLY A 76 -9.84 3.88 8.07
N THR A 77 -8.87 3.34 8.82
CA THR A 77 -8.74 3.54 10.26
C THR A 77 -7.33 4.00 10.64
N THR A 78 -7.15 4.39 11.90
CA THR A 78 -5.84 4.65 12.50
C THR A 78 -5.30 3.46 13.30
N LYS A 79 -5.91 2.28 13.18
CA LYS A 79 -5.47 1.09 13.90
C LYS A 79 -4.24 0.48 13.23
N GLU A 80 -3.11 0.56 13.91
CA GLU A 80 -1.84 -0.07 13.51
C GLU A 80 -1.79 -1.54 13.97
N PHE A 81 -1.23 -2.39 13.12
CA PHE A 81 -0.93 -3.79 13.43
C PHE A 81 0.55 -3.96 13.79
N ASP A 82 1.42 -3.29 13.04
CA ASP A 82 2.87 -3.33 13.25
C ASP A 82 3.54 -2.07 12.68
N ARG A 83 4.73 -1.76 13.20
CA ARG A 83 5.58 -0.64 12.75
C ARG A 83 7.06 -1.00 12.88
N ILE A 84 7.80 -0.74 11.81
CA ILE A 84 9.26 -0.73 11.79
C ILE A 84 9.70 0.73 11.77
N GLU A 85 10.50 1.11 12.76
CA GLU A 85 11.04 2.46 12.89
C GLU A 85 12.55 2.48 12.57
N ASN A 86 13.09 3.66 12.27
CA ASN A 86 14.51 3.92 12.03
C ASN A 86 15.11 3.11 10.86
N ILE A 87 14.36 2.91 9.78
CA ILE A 87 14.73 2.05 8.64
C ILE A 87 16.05 2.51 7.97
N CYS A 88 16.27 3.81 7.85
CA CYS A 88 17.47 4.39 7.23
C CYS A 88 18.57 4.84 8.22
N ARG A 89 18.58 4.38 9.47
CA ARG A 89 19.69 4.70 10.39
C ARG A 89 20.95 3.90 10.02
N VAL A 90 21.82 4.49 9.19
CA VAL A 90 23.22 4.06 9.12
C VAL A 90 23.92 4.55 10.39
N GLU A 91 24.21 3.65 11.32
CA GLU A 91 25.11 3.94 12.43
C GLU A 91 26.48 4.35 11.84
N ARG A 92 26.90 5.59 12.09
CA ARG A 92 28.27 6.04 11.81
C ARG A 92 29.19 5.72 12.98
#